data_AF-A0A6I1G4J3-F1
#
_entry.id   AF-A0A6I1G4J3-F1
#
_cell.length_a   1.000
_cell.length_b   1.000
_cell.length_c   1.000
_cell.angle_alpha   90.00
_cell.angle_beta   90.00
_cell.angle_gamma   90.00
#
_symmetry.space_group_name_H-M   'P 1'
#
loop_
_entity.id
_entity.type
_entity.pdbx_description
1 polymer ?
#
loop_
_entity_poly.entity_id
_entity_poly.type
_entity_poly.pdbx_seq_one_letter_code
_entity_poly.pdbx_strand_id
1 'polypeptide(L)'
;MKLANTRSLPASGRREPVLYFHTSNTEKFLQARILAQDANVRLTQFLAGSEPYDEDYELKPREMLAKALGHAVRAAGRSALVFVEDTTVRIDALSSPEGDYPGLSTKEWFSSTTFAKLASELEAAGSSRAVTVRSDIALSIPGHREPVFFHGETRGSVVMREPPPRSHPLYTWLTTSTFNGWFAPDGVDIALGQMDYEESLLYDFRAKSLNSLFARVREYAAVLNLPSQAYRRASPRVAALKDAVQLPLLPPVGELPRAPLIVIGESCAGKTTFARIATVHGDAQHVEASSLLAPLAEQSSSIFPDRATDPAAHALSVLEELGMDAIAQYIVEHRKDEMERDPHIITGLRTLEELRTMLRSFPESKVIYISSPFNMRYERYLVRKRGEEVRSKHDFAQRDRSQHNFGLLPVARDICDLTIENNGSLEEYMAMVSDIWNEYVLSGNVLRPADRRQTRGNLRQPERDRSLRERRTRLSRCLALLRDRGPLTLPELEEAEGLGDHNASRILDFARNTTIRDDPPTGRVRWSITDAGMAYLELMERP
;
A
#
# COMPACT_ATOMS: atom_id res chain seq x y z
N MET A 1 8.24 24.70 32.83
CA MET A 1 7.52 24.11 33.98
C MET A 1 6.21 23.55 33.47
N LYS A 2 6.06 22.22 33.63
CA LYS A 2 4.95 21.33 33.26
C LYS A 2 3.55 21.96 33.36
N LEU A 3 2.67 21.58 32.43
CA LEU A 3 1.53 20.71 32.77
C LEU A 3 1.13 19.89 31.55
N ALA A 4 1.45 18.60 31.64
CA ALA A 4 0.81 17.56 30.85
C ALA A 4 -0.69 17.56 31.15
N ASN A 5 -1.51 17.44 30.12
CA ASN A 5 -2.86 16.93 30.29
C ASN A 5 -3.15 15.93 29.17
N THR A 6 -2.79 14.68 29.45
CA THR A 6 -3.41 13.47 28.95
C THR A 6 -4.94 13.61 29.06
N ARG A 7 -5.60 14.05 28.00
CA ARG A 7 -7.05 13.86 27.87
C ARG A 7 -7.29 12.41 27.47
N SER A 8 -7.61 11.62 28.49
CA SER A 8 -8.51 10.48 28.40
C SER A 8 -9.60 10.72 27.36
N LEU A 9 -9.80 9.76 26.46
CA LEU A 9 -10.98 9.68 25.59
C LEU A 9 -12.24 9.89 26.46
N PRO A 10 -13.03 10.97 26.27
CA PRO A 10 -14.24 11.16 27.06
C PRO A 10 -15.25 10.08 26.68
N ALA A 11 -15.86 9.47 27.71
CA ALA A 11 -17.03 8.63 27.56
C ALA A 11 -18.25 9.48 27.18
N SER A 12 -19.12 8.87 26.36
CA SER A 12 -20.53 9.21 26.05
C SER A 12 -20.83 10.56 25.37
N GLY A 13 -20.66 10.59 24.06
CA GLY A 13 -21.44 11.42 23.13
C GLY A 13 -21.55 10.67 21.80
N ARG A 14 -22.74 10.59 21.20
CA ARG A 14 -22.93 9.97 19.87
C ARG A 14 -22.03 10.71 18.87
N ARG A 15 -21.17 9.98 18.18
CA ARG A 15 -20.26 10.53 17.17
C ARG A 15 -21.00 10.64 15.85
N GLU A 16 -21.05 11.83 15.30
CA GLU A 16 -21.71 12.08 14.02
C GLU A 16 -20.71 12.65 13.01
N PRO A 17 -20.48 11.98 11.87
CA PRO A 17 -19.65 12.53 10.82
C PRO A 17 -20.30 13.80 10.25
N VAL A 18 -19.47 14.83 10.04
CA VAL A 18 -19.88 16.07 9.36
C VAL A 18 -19.40 15.99 7.92
N LEU A 19 -20.33 16.15 6.99
CA LEU A 19 -20.08 16.10 5.56
C LEU A 19 -20.04 17.51 4.97
N TYR A 20 -19.04 17.80 4.14
CA TYR A 20 -18.86 19.07 3.46
C TYR A 20 -19.16 18.91 1.98
N PHE A 21 -20.13 19.67 1.48
CA PHE A 21 -20.45 19.71 0.06
C PHE A 21 -19.73 20.89 -0.59
N HIS A 22 -18.80 20.60 -1.50
CA HIS A 22 -18.18 21.62 -2.32
C HIS A 22 -19.05 21.91 -3.56
N THR A 23 -19.84 22.98 -3.48
CA THR A 23 -20.65 23.46 -4.61
C THR A 23 -20.93 24.96 -4.49
N SER A 24 -20.88 25.65 -5.63
CA SER A 24 -21.35 27.03 -5.79
C SER A 24 -22.83 27.12 -6.15
N ASN A 25 -23.48 26.00 -6.50
CA ASN A 25 -24.89 25.97 -6.87
C ASN A 25 -25.78 25.83 -5.63
N THR A 26 -26.51 26.89 -5.31
CA THR A 26 -27.42 26.94 -4.17
C THR A 26 -28.53 25.89 -4.26
N GLU A 27 -29.09 25.63 -5.44
CA GLU A 27 -30.16 24.63 -5.62
C GLU A 27 -29.68 23.21 -5.32
N LYS A 28 -28.47 22.86 -5.82
CA LYS A 28 -27.82 21.58 -5.50
C LYS A 28 -27.62 21.43 -3.99
N PHE A 29 -27.12 22.48 -3.33
CA PHE A 29 -26.91 22.46 -1.89
C PHE A 29 -28.22 22.35 -1.10
N LEU A 30 -29.26 23.09 -1.48
CA LEU A 30 -30.58 23.03 -0.83
C LEU A 30 -31.19 21.63 -0.93
N GLN A 31 -31.12 21.01 -2.11
CA GLN A 31 -31.56 19.63 -2.31
C GLN A 31 -30.81 18.67 -1.39
N ALA A 32 -29.48 18.73 -1.41
CA ALA A 32 -28.65 17.89 -0.56
C ALA A 32 -28.91 18.11 0.93
N ARG A 33 -29.18 19.35 1.35
CA ARG A 33 -29.45 19.70 2.75
C ARG A 33 -30.76 19.10 3.25
N ILE A 34 -31.82 19.16 2.45
CA ILE A 34 -33.14 18.59 2.81
C ILE A 34 -33.02 17.07 2.91
N LEU A 35 -32.43 16.41 1.91
CA LEU A 35 -32.21 14.96 1.93
C LEU A 35 -31.29 14.51 3.09
N ALA A 36 -30.27 15.31 3.42
CA ALA A 36 -29.40 15.05 4.56
C ALA A 36 -30.15 15.16 5.90
N GLN A 37 -31.08 16.12 6.03
CA GLN A 37 -31.93 16.24 7.22
C GLN A 37 -32.81 15.00 7.39
N ASP A 38 -33.47 14.55 6.31
CA ASP A 38 -34.30 13.33 6.31
C ASP A 38 -33.46 12.09 6.68
N ALA A 39 -32.21 12.04 6.21
CA ALA A 39 -31.26 10.97 6.52
C ALA A 39 -30.58 11.10 7.90
N ASN A 40 -30.83 12.16 8.67
CA ASN A 40 -30.12 12.50 9.92
C ASN A 40 -28.58 12.58 9.74
N VAL A 41 -28.14 13.21 8.65
CA VAL A 41 -26.73 13.47 8.33
C VAL A 41 -26.46 14.97 8.44
N ARG A 42 -25.38 15.35 9.13
CA ARG A 42 -24.97 16.76 9.24
C ARG A 42 -24.21 17.18 7.98
N LEU A 43 -24.81 18.09 7.21
CA LEU A 43 -24.26 18.65 5.98
C LEU A 43 -23.89 20.12 6.15
N THR A 44 -22.70 20.50 5.68
CA THR A 44 -22.21 21.89 5.65
C THR A 44 -21.82 22.27 4.22
N GLN A 45 -22.20 23.47 3.77
CA GLN A 45 -21.71 23.99 2.49
C GLN A 45 -20.27 24.47 2.64
N PHE A 46 -19.42 24.16 1.67
CA PHE A 46 -18.04 24.62 1.65
C PHE A 46 -17.69 25.30 0.33
N LEU A 47 -17.37 26.59 0.41
CA LEU A 47 -16.92 27.42 -0.71
C LEU A 47 -15.42 27.71 -0.52
N ALA A 48 -14.58 26.94 -1.20
CA ALA A 48 -13.18 27.34 -1.39
C ALA A 48 -13.12 28.46 -2.43
N GLY A 49 -12.15 29.35 -2.30
CA GLY A 49 -11.94 30.52 -3.17
C GLY A 49 -12.26 30.28 -4.64
N SER A 50 -12.95 31.26 -5.22
CA SER A 50 -13.49 31.33 -6.56
C SER A 50 -12.41 31.38 -7.65
N GLU A 51 -11.64 30.31 -7.81
CA GLU A 51 -10.99 30.03 -9.09
C GLU A 51 -11.81 28.94 -9.77
N PRO A 52 -12.50 29.24 -10.90
CA PRO A 52 -13.18 28.21 -11.65
C PRO A 52 -12.15 27.15 -12.04
N TYR A 53 -12.43 25.91 -11.66
CA TYR A 53 -11.67 24.77 -12.16
C TYR A 53 -11.80 24.79 -13.69
N ASP A 54 -10.68 24.73 -14.41
CA ASP A 54 -10.69 24.65 -15.87
C ASP A 54 -11.35 23.31 -16.24
N GLU A 55 -12.62 23.36 -16.67
CA GLU A 55 -13.42 22.18 -17.00
C GLU A 55 -12.91 21.59 -18.32
N ASP A 56 -11.87 20.76 -18.20
CA ASP A 56 -11.30 20.03 -19.32
C ASP A 56 -12.20 18.84 -19.69
N TYR A 57 -13.17 19.10 -20.57
CA TYR A 57 -14.18 18.14 -21.03
C TYR A 57 -13.62 17.02 -21.93
N GLU A 58 -12.30 16.98 -22.18
CA GLU A 58 -11.64 15.87 -22.89
C GLU A 58 -11.36 14.67 -21.97
N LEU A 59 -11.50 14.84 -20.64
CA LEU A 59 -11.25 13.80 -19.64
C LEU A 59 -12.48 12.91 -19.39
N LYS A 60 -12.24 11.66 -18.96
CA LYS A 60 -13.34 10.76 -18.54
C LYS A 60 -14.07 11.35 -17.32
N PRO A 61 -15.41 11.23 -17.18
CA PRO A 61 -16.18 11.88 -16.11
C PRO A 61 -15.67 11.64 -14.68
N ARG A 62 -15.14 10.43 -14.41
CA ARG A 62 -14.55 10.10 -13.10
C ARG A 62 -13.23 10.80 -12.81
N GLU A 63 -12.43 11.06 -13.83
CA GLU A 63 -11.13 11.74 -13.70
C GLU A 63 -11.34 13.24 -13.42
N MET A 64 -12.32 13.87 -14.08
CA MET A 64 -12.74 15.25 -13.78
C MET A 64 -13.22 15.38 -12.32
N LEU A 65 -14.15 14.52 -11.90
CA LEU A 65 -14.67 14.52 -10.52
C LEU A 65 -13.56 14.30 -9.48
N ALA A 66 -12.60 13.41 -9.74
CA ALA A 66 -11.48 13.18 -8.84
C ALA A 66 -10.56 14.41 -8.74
N LYS A 67 -10.31 15.11 -9.86
CA LYS A 67 -9.53 16.36 -9.84
C LYS A 67 -10.27 17.48 -9.08
N ALA A 68 -11.56 17.68 -9.34
CA ALA A 68 -12.40 18.64 -8.62
C ALA A 68 -12.42 18.35 -7.11
N LEU A 69 -12.55 17.09 -6.72
CA LEU A 69 -12.46 16.65 -5.33
C LEU A 69 -11.09 16.97 -4.71
N GLY A 70 -9.99 16.75 -5.45
CA GLY A 70 -8.64 17.07 -4.99
C GLY A 70 -8.45 18.56 -4.65
N HIS A 71 -9.07 19.45 -5.43
CA HIS A 71 -9.09 20.90 -5.14
C HIS A 71 -9.90 21.19 -3.87
N ALA A 72 -11.09 20.61 -3.75
CA ALA A 72 -11.97 20.79 -2.60
C ALA A 72 -11.32 20.34 -1.27
N VAL A 73 -10.63 19.19 -1.27
CA VAL A 73 -9.93 18.64 -0.10
C VAL A 73 -8.76 19.52 0.35
N ARG A 74 -7.99 20.09 -0.59
CA ARG A 74 -6.89 21.01 -0.25
C ARG A 74 -7.39 22.25 0.47
N ALA A 75 -8.56 22.75 0.09
CA ALA A 75 -9.13 23.94 0.70
C ALA A 75 -9.87 23.67 2.02
N ALA A 76 -10.58 22.52 2.15
CA ALA A 76 -11.34 22.18 3.36
C ALA A 76 -10.47 21.64 4.51
N GLY A 77 -9.23 21.20 4.21
CA GLY A 77 -8.32 20.56 5.15
C GLY A 77 -8.42 19.03 5.13
N ARG A 78 -7.29 18.35 5.30
CA ARG A 78 -7.11 16.89 5.11
C ARG A 78 -7.92 15.99 6.07
N SER A 79 -8.62 16.56 7.05
CA SER A 79 -9.35 15.82 8.09
C SER A 79 -10.86 15.81 7.91
N ALA A 80 -11.41 16.44 6.86
CA ALA A 80 -12.85 16.55 6.62
C ALA A 80 -13.36 15.50 5.60
N LEU A 81 -14.62 15.06 5.76
CA LEU A 81 -15.34 14.33 4.71
C LEU A 81 -15.86 15.35 3.71
N VAL A 82 -15.33 15.35 2.50
CA VAL A 82 -15.65 16.34 1.45
C VAL A 82 -16.18 15.60 0.24
N PHE A 83 -17.24 16.09 -0.40
CA PHE A 83 -17.68 15.57 -1.68
C PHE A 83 -17.98 16.67 -2.70
N VAL A 84 -17.90 16.27 -3.98
CA VAL A 84 -18.29 17.05 -5.16
C VAL A 84 -19.34 16.25 -5.94
N GLU A 85 -20.16 16.94 -6.72
CA GLU A 85 -21.22 16.34 -7.53
C GLU A 85 -21.32 17.01 -8.89
N ASP A 86 -21.37 16.19 -9.94
CA ASP A 86 -21.64 16.62 -11.31
C ASP A 86 -22.84 15.87 -11.90
N THR A 87 -23.51 16.54 -12.84
CA THR A 87 -24.70 16.03 -13.51
C THR A 87 -24.40 15.92 -15.01
N THR A 88 -24.68 14.76 -15.60
CA THR A 88 -24.53 14.50 -17.03
C THR A 88 -25.91 14.25 -17.65
N VAL A 89 -26.21 14.89 -18.77
CA VAL A 89 -27.40 14.60 -19.58
C VAL A 89 -26.96 14.00 -20.90
N ARG A 90 -27.57 12.86 -21.26
CA ARG A 90 -27.43 12.24 -22.57
C ARG A 90 -28.79 12.26 -23.26
N ILE A 91 -28.88 12.96 -24.39
CA ILE A 91 -30.02 12.93 -25.30
C ILE A 91 -29.65 11.97 -26.43
N ASP A 92 -30.30 10.81 -26.48
CA ASP A 92 -29.83 9.68 -27.29
C ASP A 92 -29.78 10.01 -28.79
N ALA A 93 -30.74 10.78 -29.29
CA ALA A 93 -30.79 11.17 -30.70
C ALA A 93 -29.67 12.14 -31.11
N LEU A 94 -29.10 12.88 -30.17
CA LEU A 94 -28.07 13.89 -30.43
C LEU A 94 -26.68 13.46 -29.95
N SER A 95 -26.59 12.35 -29.24
CA SER A 95 -25.34 11.82 -28.67
C SER A 95 -24.69 10.82 -29.62
N SER A 96 -23.36 10.72 -29.58
CA SER A 96 -22.61 9.71 -30.32
C SER A 96 -22.28 8.50 -29.43
N PRO A 97 -21.72 7.41 -29.98
CA PRO A 97 -21.13 6.33 -29.19
C PRO A 97 -19.91 6.78 -28.37
N GLU A 98 -19.25 7.85 -28.80
CA GLU A 98 -18.00 8.36 -28.22
C GLU A 98 -18.21 9.52 -27.23
N GLY A 99 -19.42 10.10 -27.17
CA GLY A 99 -19.71 11.22 -26.28
C GLY A 99 -21.20 11.45 -26.02
N ASP A 100 -21.50 11.92 -24.80
CA ASP A 100 -22.83 12.33 -24.38
C ASP A 100 -23.10 13.78 -24.80
N TYR A 101 -24.26 14.06 -25.38
CA TYR A 101 -24.73 15.40 -25.70
C TYR A 101 -26.01 15.72 -24.91
N PRO A 102 -26.09 16.86 -24.19
CA PRO A 102 -25.06 17.88 -23.98
C PRO A 102 -23.95 17.47 -22.99
N GLY A 103 -24.04 16.29 -22.38
CA GLY A 103 -23.02 15.77 -21.48
C GLY A 103 -22.92 16.58 -20.19
N LEU A 104 -21.70 16.92 -19.78
CA LEU A 104 -21.42 17.70 -18.57
C LEU A 104 -21.74 19.19 -18.74
N SER A 105 -21.73 19.72 -19.96
CA SER A 105 -22.04 21.13 -20.28
C SER A 105 -23.56 21.43 -20.28
N THR A 106 -24.35 20.65 -19.54
CA THR A 106 -25.82 20.76 -19.55
C THR A 106 -26.30 22.17 -19.18
N LYS A 107 -25.63 22.83 -18.24
CA LYS A 107 -26.02 24.15 -17.72
C LYS A 107 -25.79 25.26 -18.76
N GLU A 108 -24.62 25.26 -19.37
CA GLU A 108 -24.19 26.18 -20.42
C GLU A 108 -25.06 25.96 -21.66
N TRP A 109 -25.25 24.70 -22.05
CA TRP A 109 -26.10 24.32 -23.15
C TRP A 109 -27.54 24.79 -22.95
N PHE A 110 -28.15 24.50 -21.79
CA PHE A 110 -29.53 24.88 -21.50
C PHE A 110 -29.72 26.40 -21.53
N SER A 111 -28.73 27.17 -21.04
CA SER A 111 -28.76 28.63 -21.07
C SER A 111 -28.72 29.22 -22.49
N SER A 112 -28.23 28.44 -23.47
CA SER A 112 -28.07 28.84 -24.88
C SER A 112 -29.09 28.22 -25.84
N THR A 113 -29.98 27.36 -25.32
CA THR A 113 -30.95 26.59 -26.11
C THR A 113 -32.37 26.95 -25.71
N THR A 114 -33.32 26.79 -26.65
CA THR A 114 -34.76 26.92 -26.39
C THR A 114 -35.46 25.58 -26.64
N PHE A 115 -36.62 25.39 -26.04
CA PHE A 115 -37.40 24.17 -26.24
C PHE A 115 -37.73 23.94 -27.72
N ALA A 116 -38.11 25.00 -28.45
CA ALA A 116 -38.38 24.93 -29.89
C ALA A 116 -37.16 24.51 -30.71
N LYS A 117 -35.96 25.00 -30.36
CA LYS A 117 -34.71 24.61 -31.02
C LYS A 117 -34.41 23.13 -30.79
N LEU A 118 -34.48 22.67 -29.54
CA LEU A 118 -34.29 21.27 -29.21
C LEU A 118 -35.31 20.38 -29.94
N ALA A 119 -36.58 20.77 -29.98
CA ALA A 119 -37.62 20.01 -30.68
C ALA A 119 -37.29 19.85 -32.19
N SER A 120 -36.83 20.92 -32.84
CA SER A 120 -36.42 20.86 -34.26
C SER A 120 -35.19 19.98 -34.48
N GLU A 121 -34.21 20.01 -33.58
CA GLU A 121 -33.02 19.14 -33.64
C GLU A 121 -33.41 17.66 -33.49
N LEU A 122 -34.32 17.35 -32.57
CA LEU A 122 -34.82 15.99 -32.36
C LEU A 122 -35.63 15.49 -33.56
N GLU A 123 -36.45 16.33 -34.17
CA GLU A 123 -37.18 15.99 -35.41
C GLU A 123 -36.22 15.65 -36.55
N ALA A 124 -35.16 16.45 -36.74
CA ALA A 124 -34.13 16.20 -37.74
C ALA A 124 -33.33 14.91 -37.47
N ALA A 125 -33.16 14.53 -36.20
CA ALA A 125 -32.40 13.36 -35.76
C ALA A 125 -33.22 12.06 -35.64
N GLY A 126 -34.41 11.99 -36.26
CA GLY A 126 -35.24 10.78 -36.28
C GLY A 126 -36.29 10.71 -35.17
N SER A 127 -36.62 11.85 -34.54
CA SER A 127 -37.72 12.05 -33.58
C SER A 127 -37.66 11.23 -32.29
N SER A 128 -36.56 10.54 -32.00
CA SER A 128 -36.34 9.92 -30.70
C SER A 128 -36.13 11.01 -29.65
N ARG A 129 -36.88 10.92 -28.55
CA ARG A 129 -36.80 11.86 -27.43
C ARG A 129 -36.18 11.23 -26.19
N ALA A 130 -35.56 10.05 -26.32
CA ALA A 130 -34.99 9.31 -25.20
C ALA A 130 -33.82 10.09 -24.56
N VAL A 131 -33.84 10.11 -23.23
CA VAL A 131 -32.87 10.84 -22.41
C VAL A 131 -32.45 9.99 -21.22
N THR A 132 -31.16 10.03 -20.91
CA THR A 132 -30.61 9.53 -19.65
C THR A 132 -29.98 10.69 -18.88
N VAL A 133 -30.36 10.86 -17.62
CA VAL A 133 -29.75 11.85 -16.72
C VAL A 133 -29.05 11.12 -15.58
N ARG A 134 -27.78 11.49 -15.35
CA ARG A 134 -26.91 10.88 -14.34
C ARG A 134 -26.38 11.95 -13.37
N SER A 135 -26.35 11.63 -12.09
CA SER A 135 -25.60 12.37 -11.06
C SER A 135 -24.50 11.49 -10.50
N ASP A 136 -23.28 12.00 -10.56
CA ASP A 136 -22.08 11.33 -10.08
C ASP A 136 -21.48 12.12 -8.91
N ILE A 137 -21.21 11.44 -7.81
CA ILE A 137 -20.63 12.01 -6.60
C ILE A 137 -19.27 11.36 -6.35
N ALA A 138 -18.28 12.17 -6.03
CA ALA A 138 -17.00 11.70 -5.50
C ALA A 138 -16.82 12.18 -4.05
N LEU A 139 -16.63 11.24 -3.12
CA LEU A 139 -16.41 11.48 -1.69
C LEU A 139 -14.94 11.22 -1.31
N SER A 140 -14.33 12.18 -0.64
CA SER A 140 -13.05 12.02 0.03
C SER A 140 -13.25 11.57 1.48
N ILE A 141 -12.52 10.51 1.87
CA ILE A 141 -12.49 10.00 3.24
C ILE A 141 -11.06 10.12 3.75
N PRO A 142 -10.81 10.86 4.86
CA PRO A 142 -9.48 10.95 5.46
C PRO A 142 -8.88 9.56 5.74
N GLY A 143 -7.67 9.31 5.24
CA GLY A 143 -6.97 8.03 5.36
C GLY A 143 -7.34 6.98 4.31
N HIS A 144 -8.31 7.23 3.43
CA HIS A 144 -8.61 6.39 2.28
C HIS A 144 -7.89 6.96 1.03
N ARG A 145 -7.17 6.10 0.29
CA ARG A 145 -6.30 6.53 -0.83
C ARG A 145 -7.09 7.03 -2.05
N GLU A 146 -8.23 6.41 -2.31
CA GLU A 146 -9.05 6.70 -3.50
C GLU A 146 -10.40 7.33 -3.13
N PRO A 147 -10.99 8.18 -3.98
CA PRO A 147 -12.36 8.65 -3.78
C PRO A 147 -13.38 7.51 -3.80
N VAL A 148 -14.43 7.63 -3.00
CA VAL A 148 -15.59 6.74 -3.06
C VAL A 148 -16.64 7.36 -3.97
N PHE A 149 -17.09 6.61 -4.98
CA PHE A 149 -18.02 7.12 -5.98
C PHE A 149 -19.45 6.63 -5.75
N PHE A 150 -20.42 7.52 -5.92
CA PHE A 150 -21.86 7.22 -5.91
C PHE A 150 -22.49 7.71 -7.19
N HIS A 151 -23.46 6.97 -7.70
CA HIS A 151 -24.04 7.21 -9.02
C HIS A 151 -25.55 7.08 -8.89
N GLY A 152 -26.29 7.99 -9.51
CA GLY A 152 -27.73 7.92 -9.65
C GLY A 152 -28.11 8.19 -11.09
N GLU A 153 -28.91 7.30 -11.68
CA GLU A 153 -29.32 7.38 -13.07
C GLU A 153 -30.85 7.30 -13.16
N THR A 154 -31.42 8.11 -14.06
CA THR A 154 -32.82 8.04 -14.44
C THR A 154 -32.94 8.17 -15.95
N ARG A 155 -33.70 7.24 -16.53
CA ARG A 155 -34.09 7.26 -17.94
C ARG A 155 -35.48 7.86 -18.09
N GLY A 156 -35.72 8.44 -19.25
CA GLY A 156 -36.95 9.13 -19.56
C GLY A 156 -36.93 9.70 -20.97
N SER A 157 -37.74 10.72 -21.18
CA SER A 157 -37.85 11.41 -22.45
C SER A 157 -37.99 12.92 -22.32
N VAL A 158 -37.66 13.65 -23.38
CA VAL A 158 -38.00 15.07 -23.51
C VAL A 158 -39.50 15.21 -23.71
N VAL A 159 -40.18 15.97 -22.84
CA VAL A 159 -41.63 16.22 -22.92
C VAL A 159 -42.06 16.72 -24.30
N MET A 160 -43.27 16.34 -24.74
CA MET A 160 -43.78 16.67 -26.07
C MET A 160 -44.09 18.16 -26.28
N ARG A 161 -44.41 18.87 -25.21
CA ARG A 161 -44.77 20.30 -25.24
C ARG A 161 -44.02 21.04 -24.15
N GLU A 162 -43.65 22.29 -24.45
CA GLU A 162 -42.97 23.13 -23.47
C GLU A 162 -43.87 23.33 -22.25
N PRO A 163 -43.40 23.00 -21.04
CA PRO A 163 -44.20 23.19 -19.85
C PRO A 163 -44.30 24.67 -19.49
N PRO A 164 -45.42 25.11 -18.90
CA PRO A 164 -45.56 26.48 -18.43
C PRO A 164 -44.52 26.81 -17.36
N PRO A 165 -44.04 28.07 -17.28
CA PRO A 165 -43.10 28.49 -16.24
C PRO A 165 -43.62 28.16 -14.84
N ARG A 166 -42.85 27.35 -14.10
CA ARG A 166 -43.13 26.99 -12.71
C ARG A 166 -41.82 26.94 -11.92
N SER A 167 -41.86 27.48 -10.71
CA SER A 167 -40.81 27.30 -9.71
C SER A 167 -41.44 27.00 -8.37
N HIS A 168 -40.83 26.10 -7.61
CA HIS A 168 -41.30 25.78 -6.27
C HIS A 168 -40.55 26.65 -5.23
N PRO A 169 -41.25 27.28 -4.26
CA PRO A 169 -40.62 28.21 -3.31
C PRO A 169 -39.64 27.51 -2.35
N LEU A 170 -39.94 26.27 -1.94
CA LEU A 170 -39.09 25.47 -1.05
C LEU A 170 -38.10 24.55 -1.79
N TYR A 171 -38.56 23.84 -2.82
CA TYR A 171 -37.77 22.89 -3.61
C TYR A 171 -37.31 23.52 -4.92
N THR A 172 -36.38 24.49 -4.84
CA THR A 172 -36.03 25.36 -5.97
C THR A 172 -35.47 24.62 -7.20
N TRP A 173 -34.95 23.40 -7.02
CA TRP A 173 -34.48 22.53 -8.12
C TRP A 173 -35.63 21.86 -8.91
N LEU A 174 -36.85 21.84 -8.36
CA LEU A 174 -38.07 21.45 -9.05
C LEU A 174 -38.65 22.68 -9.76
N THR A 175 -38.06 22.97 -10.90
CA THR A 175 -38.36 24.15 -11.71
C THR A 175 -38.38 23.79 -13.19
N THR A 176 -39.15 24.53 -13.97
CA THR A 176 -39.16 24.40 -15.44
C THR A 176 -38.08 25.24 -16.12
N SER A 177 -37.32 26.03 -15.35
CA SER A 177 -36.23 26.89 -15.83
C SER A 177 -34.87 26.18 -15.96
N THR A 178 -34.83 24.86 -15.78
CA THR A 178 -33.65 24.02 -15.98
C THR A 178 -34.06 22.78 -16.78
N PHE A 179 -33.11 21.90 -17.10
CA PHE A 179 -33.42 20.67 -17.84
C PHE A 179 -34.43 19.76 -17.14
N ASN A 180 -34.57 19.85 -15.81
CA ASN A 180 -35.63 19.16 -15.07
C ASN A 180 -37.03 19.52 -15.60
N GLY A 181 -37.21 20.72 -16.15
CA GLY A 181 -38.43 21.16 -16.80
C GLY A 181 -38.74 20.43 -18.09
N TRP A 182 -37.74 19.92 -18.80
CA TRP A 182 -37.94 19.27 -20.09
C TRP A 182 -37.89 17.75 -20.01
N PHE A 183 -37.45 17.20 -18.88
CA PHE A 183 -37.23 15.77 -18.68
C PHE A 183 -38.41 15.10 -17.96
N ALA A 184 -39.10 14.18 -18.62
CA ALA A 184 -40.11 13.29 -18.04
C ALA A 184 -39.52 11.89 -17.83
N PRO A 185 -39.42 11.39 -16.58
CA PRO A 185 -38.94 10.04 -16.29
C PRO A 185 -39.80 8.93 -16.91
N ASP A 186 -39.20 7.76 -17.14
CA ASP A 186 -39.95 6.60 -17.65
C ASP A 186 -41.11 6.21 -16.72
N GLY A 187 -42.29 6.01 -17.31
CA GLY A 187 -43.50 5.60 -16.61
C GLY A 187 -44.38 6.75 -16.09
N VAL A 188 -44.00 8.01 -16.35
CA VAL A 188 -44.78 9.21 -15.98
C VAL A 188 -44.76 10.26 -17.09
N ASP A 189 -45.89 10.95 -17.29
CA ASP A 189 -46.07 11.90 -18.41
C ASP A 189 -45.75 13.36 -18.05
N ILE A 190 -45.32 13.61 -16.82
CA ILE A 190 -45.00 14.95 -16.31
C ILE A 190 -43.49 15.14 -16.19
N ALA A 191 -43.02 16.37 -16.45
CA ALA A 191 -41.61 16.69 -16.26
C ALA A 191 -41.22 16.65 -14.78
N LEU A 192 -39.99 16.23 -14.49
CA LEU A 192 -39.43 16.17 -13.14
C LEU A 192 -39.55 17.52 -12.41
N GLY A 193 -39.33 18.63 -13.12
CA GLY A 193 -39.45 19.99 -12.59
C GLY A 193 -40.87 20.43 -12.27
N GLN A 194 -41.89 19.66 -12.66
CA GLN A 194 -43.30 19.90 -12.36
C GLN A 194 -43.86 18.94 -11.30
N MET A 195 -43.09 17.95 -10.86
CA MET A 195 -43.50 17.04 -9.79
C MET A 195 -43.52 17.74 -8.44
N ASP A 196 -44.34 17.22 -7.53
CA ASP A 196 -44.21 17.55 -6.11
C ASP A 196 -43.01 16.80 -5.51
N TYR A 197 -42.54 17.22 -4.32
CA TYR A 197 -41.29 16.72 -3.75
C TYR A 197 -41.30 15.20 -3.57
N GLU A 198 -42.31 14.65 -2.90
CA GLU A 198 -42.41 13.23 -2.59
C GLU A 198 -42.44 12.35 -3.85
N GLU A 199 -43.13 12.81 -4.90
CA GLU A 199 -43.18 12.14 -6.20
C GLU A 199 -41.82 12.18 -6.89
N SER A 200 -41.17 13.35 -6.87
CA SER A 200 -39.86 13.56 -7.51
C SER A 200 -38.79 12.62 -6.95
N LEU A 201 -38.84 12.25 -5.66
CA LEU A 201 -37.83 11.39 -5.02
C LEU A 201 -37.70 10.00 -5.65
N LEU A 202 -38.77 9.49 -6.29
CA LEU A 202 -38.75 8.19 -6.97
C LEU A 202 -37.88 8.23 -8.23
N TYR A 203 -37.78 9.41 -8.86
CA TYR A 203 -37.17 9.59 -10.17
C TYR A 203 -35.95 10.50 -10.16
N ASP A 204 -35.74 11.32 -9.14
CA ASP A 204 -34.65 12.28 -9.12
C ASP A 204 -33.29 11.56 -9.04
N PHE A 205 -32.52 11.72 -10.11
CA PHE A 205 -31.21 11.09 -10.30
C PHE A 205 -30.19 11.55 -9.26
N ARG A 206 -30.28 12.81 -8.78
CA ARG A 206 -29.42 13.35 -7.73
C ARG A 206 -29.86 12.88 -6.35
N ALA A 207 -31.16 12.75 -6.11
CA ALA A 207 -31.67 12.15 -4.88
C ALA A 207 -31.18 10.69 -4.74
N LYS A 208 -31.14 9.91 -5.83
CA LYS A 208 -30.60 8.54 -5.84
C LYS A 208 -29.11 8.49 -5.44
N SER A 209 -28.28 9.36 -6.01
CA SER A 209 -26.84 9.41 -5.69
C SER A 209 -26.60 9.90 -4.25
N LEU A 210 -27.30 10.96 -3.83
CA LEU A 210 -27.21 11.51 -2.47
C LEU A 210 -27.71 10.54 -1.40
N ASN A 211 -28.82 9.84 -1.63
CA ASN A 211 -29.31 8.83 -0.70
C ASN A 211 -28.31 7.68 -0.52
N SER A 212 -27.64 7.26 -1.60
CA SER A 212 -26.56 6.27 -1.53
C SER A 212 -25.37 6.78 -0.71
N LEU A 213 -24.98 8.05 -0.91
CA LEU A 213 -23.95 8.72 -0.11
C LEU A 213 -24.34 8.76 1.38
N PHE A 214 -25.55 9.22 1.70
CA PHE A 214 -26.00 9.36 3.09
C PHE A 214 -26.19 8.00 3.77
N ALA A 215 -26.63 6.97 3.05
CA ALA A 215 -26.63 5.60 3.56
C ALA A 215 -25.22 5.16 3.97
N ARG A 216 -24.21 5.41 3.13
CA ARG A 216 -22.81 5.10 3.46
C ARG A 216 -22.27 5.92 4.64
N VAL A 217 -22.62 7.20 4.73
CA VAL A 217 -22.23 8.04 5.87
C VAL A 217 -22.89 7.54 7.17
N ARG A 218 -24.13 7.07 7.11
CA ARG A 218 -24.81 6.43 8.24
C ARG A 218 -24.16 5.10 8.64
N GLU A 219 -23.69 4.30 7.68
CA GLU A 219 -22.89 3.11 7.97
C GLU A 219 -21.62 3.51 8.74
N TYR A 220 -20.91 4.56 8.33
CA TYR A 220 -19.75 5.07 9.05
C TYR A 220 -20.12 5.57 10.45
N ALA A 221 -21.21 6.30 10.59
CA ALA A 221 -21.69 6.73 11.90
C ALA A 221 -22.04 5.53 12.79
N ALA A 222 -22.68 4.49 12.24
CA ALA A 222 -23.01 3.27 12.97
C ALA A 222 -21.73 2.56 13.42
N VAL A 223 -20.76 2.39 12.52
CA VAL A 223 -19.44 1.84 12.83
C VAL A 223 -18.80 2.65 13.95
N LEU A 224 -18.72 3.99 13.82
CA LEU A 224 -18.13 4.93 14.79
C LEU A 224 -18.74 4.83 16.19
N ASN A 225 -19.99 4.40 16.31
CA ASN A 225 -20.72 4.27 17.57
C ASN A 225 -20.94 2.82 18.01
N LEU A 226 -20.32 1.84 17.34
CA LEU A 226 -20.33 0.47 17.82
C LEU A 226 -19.80 0.41 19.26
N PRO A 227 -20.26 -0.55 20.08
CA PRO A 227 -19.75 -0.69 21.44
C PRO A 227 -18.24 -0.99 21.39
N SER A 228 -17.50 -0.60 22.43
CA SER A 228 -16.04 -0.78 22.50
C SER A 228 -15.60 -2.23 22.26
N GLN A 229 -16.46 -3.21 22.50
CA GLN A 229 -16.23 -4.64 22.23
C GLN A 229 -16.23 -5.02 20.74
N ALA A 230 -16.95 -4.28 19.89
CA ALA A 230 -16.98 -4.49 18.44
C ALA A 230 -15.74 -3.89 17.75
N TYR A 231 -15.07 -2.97 18.45
CA TYR A 231 -13.74 -2.54 18.08
C TYR A 231 -12.72 -3.44 18.77
N ARG A 232 -11.94 -4.15 17.97
CA ARG A 232 -10.60 -4.47 18.44
C ARG A 232 -9.83 -3.15 18.36
N ARG A 233 -9.31 -2.61 19.47
CA ARG A 233 -8.12 -1.74 19.33
C ARG A 233 -7.18 -2.50 18.40
N ALA A 234 -6.49 -1.86 17.46
CA ALA A 234 -5.25 -2.43 16.98
C ALA A 234 -4.49 -2.81 18.24
N SER A 235 -4.42 -4.10 18.52
CA SER A 235 -4.28 -4.50 19.91
C SER A 235 -2.84 -4.14 20.27
N PRO A 236 -2.61 -3.42 21.38
CA PRO A 236 -1.87 -4.11 22.40
C PRO A 236 -2.67 -5.40 22.70
N ARG A 237 -2.23 -6.50 22.08
CA ARG A 237 -2.31 -7.89 22.58
C ARG A 237 -3.68 -8.63 22.73
N VAL A 238 -3.70 -9.90 22.31
CA VAL A 238 -4.07 -11.08 23.16
C VAL A 238 -5.54 -11.48 23.44
N ALA A 239 -6.60 -10.77 23.08
CA ALA A 239 -7.92 -11.13 23.63
C ALA A 239 -8.71 -12.32 23.00
N ALA A 240 -8.24 -13.02 21.96
CA ALA A 240 -9.08 -13.95 21.19
C ALA A 240 -8.57 -15.41 21.03
N LEU A 241 -7.72 -15.91 21.92
CA LEU A 241 -7.31 -17.34 21.92
C LEU A 241 -7.44 -18.02 23.29
N LYS A 242 -8.37 -17.54 24.14
CA LYS A 242 -8.56 -18.08 25.48
C LYS A 242 -9.13 -19.51 25.55
N ASP A 243 -9.58 -20.11 24.44
CA ASP A 243 -10.18 -21.45 24.49
C ASP A 243 -9.43 -22.54 23.69
N ALA A 244 -8.23 -22.27 23.17
CA ALA A 244 -7.40 -23.34 22.65
C ALA A 244 -5.91 -23.08 22.93
N VAL A 245 -5.38 -23.92 23.82
CA VAL A 245 -3.97 -24.04 24.24
C VAL A 245 -3.55 -23.05 25.33
N GLN A 246 -3.55 -23.55 26.57
CA GLN A 246 -3.02 -22.91 27.77
C GLN A 246 -1.70 -22.16 27.52
N LEU A 247 -1.69 -20.85 27.81
CA LEU A 247 -0.51 -19.99 27.93
C LEU A 247 -0.52 -19.31 29.32
N PRO A 248 0.65 -19.00 29.89
CA PRO A 248 0.89 -18.88 31.34
C PRO A 248 0.22 -17.67 32.03
N LEU A 249 -0.09 -17.86 33.31
CA LEU A 249 -0.92 -17.01 34.20
C LEU A 249 -0.29 -15.70 34.70
N LEU A 250 0.85 -15.25 34.16
CA LEU A 250 1.45 -13.98 34.55
C LEU A 250 1.86 -13.18 33.31
N PRO A 251 1.55 -11.87 33.24
CA PRO A 251 2.12 -11.02 32.21
C PRO A 251 3.64 -11.00 32.41
N PRO A 252 4.45 -11.04 31.35
CA PRO A 252 5.85 -10.72 31.51
C PRO A 252 5.92 -9.28 32.00
N VAL A 253 6.40 -9.11 33.22
CA VAL A 253 6.74 -7.83 33.82
C VAL A 253 7.95 -7.30 33.05
N GLY A 254 7.78 -6.16 32.38
CA GLY A 254 8.86 -5.46 31.68
C GLY A 254 8.46 -5.06 30.26
N GLU A 255 8.86 -3.86 29.85
CA GLU A 255 8.78 -3.38 28.47
C GLU A 255 9.58 -4.32 27.55
N LEU A 256 8.91 -5.36 27.07
CA LEU A 256 9.44 -6.32 26.11
C LEU A 256 9.46 -5.69 24.71
N PRO A 257 10.32 -6.21 23.83
CA PRO A 257 11.10 -5.39 22.94
C PRO A 257 10.34 -4.89 21.71
N ARG A 258 10.84 -3.78 21.16
CA ARG A 258 10.25 -3.02 20.05
C ARG A 258 11.11 -3.02 18.79
N ALA A 259 12.05 -3.96 18.67
CA ALA A 259 12.92 -4.02 17.49
C ALA A 259 12.41 -5.11 16.53
N PRO A 260 12.29 -4.82 15.22
CA PRO A 260 11.81 -5.79 14.26
C PRO A 260 12.74 -7.00 14.16
N LEU A 261 12.17 -8.20 14.04
CA LEU A 261 12.91 -9.41 13.72
C LEU A 261 13.07 -9.51 12.20
N ILE A 262 14.30 -9.53 11.72
CA ILE A 262 14.61 -9.57 10.29
C ILE A 262 14.83 -11.03 9.87
N VAL A 263 14.12 -11.48 8.86
CA VAL A 263 14.13 -12.87 8.40
C VAL A 263 14.56 -12.93 6.93
N ILE A 264 15.76 -13.47 6.72
CA ILE A 264 16.41 -13.60 5.42
C ILE A 264 16.55 -15.08 5.02
N GLY A 265 16.86 -15.36 3.77
CA GLY A 265 16.93 -16.73 3.24
C GLY A 265 16.51 -16.86 1.79
N GLU A 266 16.75 -18.01 1.18
CA GLU A 266 16.47 -18.23 -0.23
C GLU A 266 14.97 -18.29 -0.54
N SER A 267 14.65 -18.21 -1.84
CA SER A 267 13.30 -18.44 -2.34
C SER A 267 12.81 -19.83 -1.92
N CYS A 268 11.58 -19.89 -1.39
CA CYS A 268 10.96 -21.13 -0.86
C CYS A 268 11.64 -21.77 0.37
N ALA A 269 12.55 -21.07 1.05
CA ALA A 269 13.14 -21.55 2.31
C ALA A 269 12.16 -21.55 3.51
N GLY A 270 11.08 -20.76 3.45
CA GLY A 270 10.06 -20.71 4.51
C GLY A 270 9.93 -19.37 5.24
N LYS A 271 10.52 -18.29 4.72
CA LYS A 271 10.44 -16.92 5.29
C LYS A 271 9.01 -16.42 5.49
N THR A 272 8.18 -16.44 4.44
CA THR A 272 6.78 -16.01 4.54
C THR A 272 5.99 -16.92 5.50
N THR A 273 6.34 -18.21 5.56
CA THR A 273 5.72 -19.15 6.50
C THR A 273 6.12 -18.82 7.94
N PHE A 274 7.39 -18.47 8.19
CA PHE A 274 7.86 -17.97 9.49
C PHE A 274 7.04 -16.76 9.92
N ALA A 275 6.97 -15.74 9.06
CA ALA A 275 6.23 -14.52 9.35
C ALA A 275 4.75 -14.81 9.62
N ARG A 276 4.12 -15.68 8.81
CA ARG A 276 2.71 -16.07 9.01
C ARG A 276 2.50 -16.79 10.34
N ILE A 277 3.38 -17.71 10.73
CA ILE A 277 3.29 -18.41 12.02
C ILE A 277 3.41 -17.40 13.16
N ALA A 278 4.41 -16.53 13.14
CA ALA A 278 4.60 -15.55 14.20
C ALA A 278 3.50 -14.47 14.25
N THR A 279 2.91 -14.09 13.11
CA THR A 279 1.70 -13.24 13.06
C THR A 279 0.49 -13.96 13.64
N VAL A 280 0.30 -15.25 13.35
CA VAL A 280 -0.86 -16.02 13.84
C VAL A 280 -0.73 -16.35 15.33
N HIS A 281 0.48 -16.64 15.82
CA HIS A 281 0.72 -17.16 17.16
C HIS A 281 1.24 -16.14 18.17
N GLY A 282 1.72 -14.97 17.76
CA GLY A 282 2.32 -14.03 18.72
C GLY A 282 2.26 -12.55 18.34
N ASP A 283 1.15 -12.11 17.75
CA ASP A 283 0.79 -10.70 17.55
C ASP A 283 1.81 -9.86 16.75
N ALA A 284 2.61 -10.50 15.88
CA ALA A 284 3.59 -9.82 15.03
C ALA A 284 2.95 -9.21 13.77
N GLN A 285 3.29 -7.97 13.43
CA GLN A 285 3.04 -7.43 12.10
C GLN A 285 4.09 -7.93 11.10
N HIS A 286 3.69 -8.21 9.86
CA HIS A 286 4.59 -8.66 8.80
C HIS A 286 4.78 -7.57 7.73
N VAL A 287 6.04 -7.23 7.45
CA VAL A 287 6.45 -6.38 6.33
C VAL A 287 7.22 -7.22 5.31
N GLU A 288 6.65 -7.39 4.11
CA GLU A 288 7.34 -8.01 2.98
C GLU A 288 7.99 -6.90 2.14
N ALA A 289 9.27 -6.61 2.42
CA ALA A 289 10.02 -5.54 1.76
C ALA A 289 10.05 -5.70 0.24
N SER A 290 10.08 -6.96 -0.24
CA SER A 290 10.13 -7.27 -1.67
C SER A 290 8.91 -6.78 -2.46
N SER A 291 7.76 -6.53 -1.83
CA SER A 291 6.56 -6.01 -2.49
C SER A 291 6.51 -4.48 -2.56
N LEU A 292 7.46 -3.78 -1.95
CA LEU A 292 7.54 -2.31 -1.96
C LEU A 292 8.30 -1.76 -3.17
N LEU A 293 8.99 -2.63 -3.92
CA LEU A 293 9.83 -2.20 -5.05
C LEU A 293 9.03 -1.63 -6.22
N ALA A 294 7.97 -2.32 -6.64
CA ALA A 294 7.10 -1.86 -7.72
C ALA A 294 6.46 -0.48 -7.42
N PRO A 295 5.80 -0.25 -6.26
CA PRO A 295 5.21 1.04 -5.98
C PRO A 295 6.24 2.16 -5.81
N LEU A 296 7.46 1.88 -5.34
CA LEU A 296 8.53 2.90 -5.27
C LEU A 296 9.06 3.27 -6.65
N ALA A 297 9.23 2.28 -7.54
CA ALA A 297 9.66 2.52 -8.92
C ALA A 297 8.63 3.34 -9.72
N GLU A 298 7.33 3.14 -9.47
CA GLU A 298 6.27 3.93 -10.09
C GLU A 298 6.28 5.40 -9.64
N GLN A 299 6.67 5.68 -8.39
CA GLN A 299 6.72 7.04 -7.84
C GLN A 299 7.93 7.86 -8.31
N SER A 300 9.02 7.21 -8.68
CA SER A 300 10.29 7.89 -9.02
C SER A 300 10.38 8.42 -10.45
N SER A 301 9.34 8.27 -11.28
CA SER A 301 9.24 8.83 -12.65
C SER A 301 10.31 8.35 -13.64
N SER A 302 11.04 7.29 -13.34
CA SER A 302 12.11 6.77 -14.19
C SER A 302 11.55 6.00 -15.39
N ILE A 303 12.00 6.35 -16.59
CA ILE A 303 11.64 5.68 -17.84
C ILE A 303 12.14 4.22 -17.76
N PHE A 304 11.22 3.28 -17.71
CA PHE A 304 11.54 1.86 -17.66
C PHE A 304 12.21 1.39 -18.96
N PRO A 305 13.42 0.80 -18.93
CA PRO A 305 13.84 -0.05 -20.03
C PRO A 305 12.85 -1.22 -20.16
N ASP A 306 12.61 -1.61 -21.41
CA ASP A 306 11.72 -2.69 -21.81
C ASP A 306 11.88 -3.91 -20.90
N ARG A 307 10.76 -4.53 -20.47
CA ARG A 307 10.73 -5.60 -19.45
C ARG A 307 11.89 -6.58 -19.67
N ALA A 308 12.93 -6.50 -18.85
CA ALA A 308 13.99 -7.49 -18.87
C ALA A 308 13.36 -8.87 -18.63
N THR A 309 13.76 -9.87 -19.40
CA THR A 309 13.25 -11.24 -19.33
C THR A 309 13.48 -11.89 -17.96
N ASP A 310 14.35 -11.32 -17.11
CA ASP A 310 14.60 -11.73 -15.73
C ASP A 310 14.10 -10.66 -14.72
N PRO A 311 13.02 -10.95 -13.97
CA PRO A 311 12.49 -10.06 -12.92
C PRO A 311 13.51 -9.70 -11.82
N ALA A 312 14.50 -10.58 -11.56
CA ALA A 312 15.52 -10.31 -10.56
C ALA A 312 16.54 -9.27 -11.05
N ALA A 313 16.96 -9.36 -12.31
CA ALA A 313 17.83 -8.37 -12.93
C ALA A 313 17.15 -7.00 -13.02
N HIS A 314 15.86 -6.98 -13.38
CA HIS A 314 15.06 -5.75 -13.37
C HIS A 314 14.97 -5.14 -11.96
N ALA A 315 14.70 -5.96 -10.95
CA ALA A 315 14.64 -5.48 -9.58
C ALA A 315 15.98 -4.91 -9.08
N LEU A 316 17.10 -5.49 -9.52
CA LEU A 316 18.44 -4.98 -9.21
C LEU A 316 18.68 -3.63 -9.89
N SER A 317 18.36 -3.47 -11.18
CA SER A 317 18.56 -2.20 -11.89
C SER A 317 17.74 -1.06 -11.28
N VAL A 318 16.52 -1.34 -10.82
CA VAL A 318 15.68 -0.37 -10.11
C VAL A 318 16.33 0.05 -8.79
N LEU A 319 16.93 -0.89 -8.03
CA LEU A 319 17.64 -0.56 -6.80
C LEU A 319 18.93 0.20 -7.06
N GLU A 320 19.66 -0.10 -8.13
CA GLU A 320 20.86 0.67 -8.53
C GLU A 320 20.52 2.12 -8.84
N GLU A 321 19.33 2.38 -9.43
CA GLU A 321 18.86 3.73 -9.74
C GLU A 321 18.32 4.47 -8.50
N LEU A 322 17.50 3.82 -7.68
CA LEU A 322 16.89 4.42 -6.49
C LEU A 322 17.85 4.53 -5.29
N GLY A 323 18.91 3.73 -5.30
CA GLY A 323 19.78 3.47 -4.15
C GLY A 323 19.55 2.07 -3.59
N MET A 324 20.66 1.38 -3.30
CA MET A 324 20.66 -0.03 -2.90
C MET A 324 19.97 -0.29 -1.56
N ASP A 325 19.65 0.74 -0.77
CA ASP A 325 18.89 0.68 0.47
C ASP A 325 17.53 1.39 0.44
N ALA A 326 17.06 1.81 -0.74
CA ALA A 326 15.85 2.62 -0.90
C ALA A 326 14.61 2.01 -0.23
N ILE A 327 14.45 0.69 -0.33
CA ILE A 327 13.32 -0.03 0.31
C ILE A 327 13.42 0.04 1.84
N ALA A 328 14.61 -0.16 2.39
CA ALA A 328 14.82 -0.08 3.84
C ALA A 328 14.62 1.35 4.35
N GLN A 329 15.12 2.35 3.64
CA GLN A 329 14.87 3.76 3.95
C GLN A 329 13.37 4.07 3.96
N TYR A 330 12.63 3.62 2.95
CA TYR A 330 11.18 3.80 2.88
C TYR A 330 10.46 3.13 4.07
N ILE A 331 10.84 1.89 4.43
CA ILE A 331 10.28 1.19 5.60
C ILE A 331 10.53 1.98 6.88
N VAL A 332 11.76 2.45 7.09
CA VAL A 332 12.12 3.25 8.27
C VAL A 332 11.34 4.56 8.30
N GLU A 333 11.30 5.32 7.21
CA GLU A 333 10.62 6.61 7.16
C GLU A 333 9.12 6.49 7.47
N HIS A 334 8.46 5.45 6.95
CA HIS A 334 7.00 5.35 7.03
C HIS A 334 6.49 4.49 8.18
N ARG A 335 7.32 3.60 8.74
CA ARG A 335 6.88 2.59 9.72
C ARG A 335 7.70 2.55 11.01
N LYS A 336 8.69 3.43 11.18
CA LYS A 336 9.53 3.43 12.40
C LYS A 336 8.74 3.56 13.68
N ASP A 337 7.82 4.52 13.76
CA ASP A 337 6.99 4.70 14.96
C ASP A 337 6.11 3.48 15.28
N GLU A 338 5.67 2.74 14.25
CA GLU A 338 4.91 1.49 14.43
C GLU A 338 5.82 0.36 14.90
N MET A 339 6.99 0.22 14.29
CA MET A 339 8.00 -0.78 14.63
C MET A 339 8.50 -0.60 16.06
N GLU A 340 8.70 0.64 16.49
CA GLU A 340 9.07 0.99 17.87
C GLU A 340 7.93 0.79 18.88
N ARG A 341 6.71 0.43 18.47
CA ARG A 341 5.58 0.17 19.38
C ARG A 341 5.16 -1.27 19.39
N ASP A 342 5.10 -1.89 18.21
CA ASP A 342 4.52 -3.21 18.00
C ASP A 342 5.58 -4.19 17.49
N PRO A 343 5.51 -5.49 17.81
CA PRO A 343 6.41 -6.49 17.26
C PRO A 343 6.26 -6.59 15.74
N HIS A 344 7.37 -6.49 15.01
CA HIS A 344 7.38 -6.58 13.56
C HIS A 344 8.34 -7.67 13.08
N ILE A 345 7.99 -8.29 11.95
CA ILE A 345 8.84 -9.21 11.20
C ILE A 345 9.04 -8.63 9.82
N ILE A 346 10.29 -8.57 9.39
CA ILE A 346 10.66 -8.06 8.07
C ILE A 346 11.22 -9.21 7.25
N THR A 347 10.64 -9.46 6.09
CA THR A 347 11.16 -10.40 5.09
C THR A 347 11.41 -9.68 3.77
N GLY A 348 12.18 -10.30 2.89
CA GLY A 348 12.29 -9.85 1.50
C GLY A 348 13.32 -8.75 1.25
N LEU A 349 14.18 -8.44 2.23
CA LEU A 349 15.41 -7.69 1.99
C LEU A 349 16.34 -8.52 1.10
N ARG A 350 17.02 -7.86 0.17
CA ARG A 350 17.84 -8.42 -0.90
C ARG A 350 19.28 -7.95 -0.85
N THR A 351 19.56 -6.74 -0.37
CA THR A 351 20.91 -6.13 -0.40
C THR A 351 21.52 -6.03 1.00
N LEU A 352 22.84 -5.84 1.08
CA LEU A 352 23.54 -5.63 2.35
C LEU A 352 23.24 -4.25 2.92
N GLU A 353 23.05 -3.29 2.04
CA GLU A 353 22.76 -1.90 2.32
C GLU A 353 21.37 -1.76 2.95
N GLU A 354 20.35 -2.46 2.43
CA GLU A 354 19.03 -2.55 3.06
C GLU A 354 19.14 -3.10 4.51
N LEU A 355 19.88 -4.21 4.68
CA LEU A 355 20.05 -4.80 6.01
C LEU A 355 20.79 -3.86 6.96
N ARG A 356 21.86 -3.21 6.50
CA ARG A 356 22.59 -2.19 7.26
C ARG A 356 21.66 -1.05 7.68
N THR A 357 20.86 -0.51 6.77
CA THR A 357 19.95 0.61 7.06
C THR A 357 18.90 0.22 8.11
N MET A 358 18.35 -1.00 8.01
CA MET A 358 17.45 -1.54 9.04
C MET A 358 18.14 -1.68 10.41
N LEU A 359 19.34 -2.26 10.47
CA LEU A 359 20.04 -2.49 11.73
C LEU A 359 20.59 -1.19 12.35
N ARG A 360 20.97 -0.18 11.55
CA ARG A 360 21.30 1.15 12.05
C ARG A 360 20.09 1.84 12.69
N SER A 361 18.92 1.68 12.07
CA SER A 361 17.67 2.28 12.56
C SER A 361 17.11 1.55 13.78
N PHE A 362 17.37 0.25 13.88
CA PHE A 362 16.91 -0.60 14.98
C PHE A 362 18.04 -1.53 15.47
N PRO A 363 19.00 -1.04 16.28
CA PRO A 363 20.21 -1.77 16.68
C PRO A 363 19.97 -3.11 17.39
N GLU A 364 18.86 -3.20 18.12
CA GLU A 364 18.45 -4.39 18.87
C GLU A 364 17.80 -5.48 17.99
N SER A 365 17.55 -5.20 16.71
CA SER A 365 16.92 -6.15 15.78
C SER A 365 17.78 -7.37 15.57
N LYS A 366 17.19 -8.57 15.58
CA LYS A 366 17.93 -9.79 15.27
C LYS A 366 17.67 -10.27 13.85
N VAL A 367 18.67 -10.92 13.27
CA VAL A 367 18.65 -11.44 11.91
C VAL A 367 18.60 -12.96 11.97
N ILE A 368 17.50 -13.54 11.48
CA ILE A 368 17.35 -14.98 11.31
C ILE A 368 17.54 -15.32 9.84
N TYR A 369 18.44 -16.27 9.58
CA TYR A 369 18.58 -16.86 8.25
C TYR A 369 17.90 -18.22 8.22
N ILE A 370 16.91 -18.38 7.34
CA ILE A 370 16.23 -19.66 7.11
C ILE A 370 16.83 -20.29 5.87
N SER A 371 17.32 -21.52 6.03
CA SER A 371 17.85 -22.33 4.94
C SER A 371 17.02 -23.58 4.71
N SER A 372 16.97 -24.01 3.44
CA SER A 372 16.43 -25.31 3.06
C SER A 372 17.19 -25.86 1.83
N PRO A 373 17.31 -27.19 1.68
CA PRO A 373 17.99 -27.81 0.55
C PRO A 373 17.29 -27.44 -0.75
N PHE A 374 18.08 -27.28 -1.81
CA PHE A 374 17.60 -26.87 -3.14
C PHE A 374 16.41 -27.71 -3.64
N ASN A 375 16.50 -29.04 -3.50
CA ASN A 375 15.43 -29.94 -3.95
C ASN A 375 14.10 -29.69 -3.23
N MET A 376 14.12 -29.52 -1.90
CA MET A 376 12.91 -29.22 -1.13
C MET A 376 12.34 -27.84 -1.50
N ARG A 377 13.20 -26.84 -1.72
CA ARG A 377 12.76 -25.50 -2.14
C ARG A 377 12.09 -25.54 -3.52
N TYR A 378 12.61 -26.36 -4.43
CA TYR A 378 12.02 -26.59 -5.74
C TYR A 378 10.67 -27.33 -5.63
N GLU A 379 10.56 -28.37 -4.80
CA GLU A 379 9.28 -29.07 -4.56
C GLU A 379 8.22 -28.12 -3.99
N ARG A 380 8.59 -27.31 -2.99
CA ARG A 380 7.71 -26.27 -2.43
C ARG A 380 7.32 -25.23 -3.48
N TYR A 381 8.22 -24.88 -4.39
CA TYR A 381 7.93 -23.97 -5.50
C TYR A 381 6.85 -24.54 -6.41
N LEU A 382 6.96 -25.81 -6.82
CA LEU A 382 5.98 -26.49 -7.68
C LEU A 382 4.57 -26.52 -7.05
N VAL A 383 4.49 -26.79 -5.75
CA VAL A 383 3.21 -26.81 -5.00
C VAL A 383 2.57 -25.41 -4.94
N ARG A 384 3.38 -24.34 -4.87
CA ARG A 384 2.89 -22.96 -4.66
C ARG A 384 2.21 -22.34 -5.89
N LYS A 385 2.34 -22.94 -7.09
CA LYS A 385 1.71 -22.52 -8.37
C LYS A 385 1.72 -20.99 -8.63
N ARG A 386 2.78 -20.28 -8.26
CA ARG A 386 2.94 -18.85 -8.59
C ARG A 386 3.66 -18.70 -9.93
N GLY A 387 2.89 -18.50 -11.01
CA GLY A 387 3.38 -18.11 -12.33
C GLY A 387 3.89 -19.25 -13.22
N GLU A 388 3.62 -19.17 -14.51
CA GLU A 388 3.99 -20.16 -15.55
C GLU A 388 5.48 -20.11 -15.99
N GLU A 389 6.31 -19.34 -15.28
CA GLU A 389 7.64 -18.91 -15.71
C GLU A 389 8.77 -19.93 -15.48
N VAL A 390 8.65 -20.79 -14.47
CA VAL A 390 9.70 -21.77 -14.11
C VAL A 390 9.19 -23.16 -14.46
N ARG A 391 9.67 -23.71 -15.58
CA ARG A 391 9.18 -24.97 -16.17
C ARG A 391 10.10 -26.15 -15.85
N SER A 392 11.30 -25.88 -15.36
CA SER A 392 12.28 -26.89 -15.02
C SER A 392 13.07 -26.57 -13.76
N LYS A 393 13.73 -27.61 -13.23
CA LYS A 393 14.70 -27.49 -12.13
C LYS A 393 15.89 -26.59 -12.50
N HIS A 394 16.24 -26.54 -13.79
CA HIS A 394 17.29 -25.66 -14.30
C HIS A 394 16.88 -24.19 -14.22
N ASP A 395 15.65 -23.86 -14.60
CA ASP A 395 15.12 -22.49 -14.53
C ASP A 395 15.06 -21.99 -13.08
N PHE A 396 14.70 -22.88 -12.15
CA PHE A 396 14.72 -22.57 -10.72
C PHE A 396 16.14 -22.29 -10.21
N ALA A 397 17.14 -23.06 -10.68
CA ALA A 397 18.55 -22.82 -10.35
C ALA A 397 19.06 -21.48 -10.92
N GLN A 398 18.62 -21.12 -12.13
CA GLN A 398 18.97 -19.82 -12.72
C GLN A 398 18.34 -18.67 -11.93
N ARG A 399 17.07 -18.79 -11.56
CA ARG A 399 16.38 -17.81 -10.71
C ARG A 399 17.05 -17.64 -9.36
N ASP A 400 17.45 -18.73 -8.72
CA ASP A 400 18.21 -18.68 -7.46
C ASP A 400 19.55 -17.95 -7.65
N ARG A 401 20.29 -18.24 -8.73
CA ARG A 401 21.54 -17.52 -9.05
C ARG A 401 21.29 -16.01 -9.22
N SER A 402 20.24 -15.60 -9.93
CA SER A 402 19.90 -14.19 -10.06
C SER A 402 19.56 -13.54 -8.72
N GLN A 403 18.94 -14.25 -7.78
CA GLN A 403 18.71 -13.74 -6.42
C GLN A 403 20.00 -13.62 -5.58
N HIS A 404 21.03 -14.43 -5.86
CA HIS A 404 22.33 -14.28 -5.21
C HIS A 404 23.06 -13.00 -5.68
N ASN A 405 22.77 -12.52 -6.89
CA ASN A 405 23.37 -11.31 -7.46
C ASN A 405 22.97 -10.02 -6.75
N PHE A 406 22.01 -10.03 -5.81
CA PHE A 406 21.76 -8.86 -4.95
C PHE A 406 22.79 -8.70 -3.82
N GLY A 407 23.52 -9.78 -3.46
CA GLY A 407 24.67 -9.70 -2.57
C GLY A 407 24.43 -10.06 -1.10
N LEU A 408 23.18 -10.03 -0.60
CA LEU A 408 22.90 -10.41 0.80
C LEU A 408 23.00 -11.92 1.04
N LEU A 409 22.42 -12.74 0.17
CA LEU A 409 22.32 -14.20 0.38
C LEU A 409 23.67 -14.92 0.48
N PRO A 410 24.70 -14.61 -0.35
CA PRO A 410 26.01 -15.26 -0.25
C PRO A 410 26.62 -15.15 1.17
N VAL A 411 26.43 -14.01 1.83
CA VAL A 411 27.02 -13.72 3.15
C VAL A 411 25.99 -13.79 4.30
N ALA A 412 24.75 -14.21 4.03
CA ALA A 412 23.68 -14.24 5.02
C ALA A 412 24.02 -15.02 6.29
N ARG A 413 24.77 -16.13 6.15
CA ARG A 413 25.25 -16.95 7.27
C ARG A 413 26.34 -16.28 8.10
N ASP A 414 27.07 -15.34 7.53
CA ASP A 414 28.14 -14.63 8.23
C ASP A 414 27.55 -13.57 9.18
N ILE A 415 26.40 -13.01 8.79
CA ILE A 415 25.76 -11.84 9.40
C ILE A 415 24.60 -12.21 10.34
N CYS A 416 23.97 -13.37 10.15
CA CYS A 416 22.79 -13.73 10.94
C CYS A 416 23.13 -14.03 12.42
N ASP A 417 22.18 -13.72 13.31
CA ASP A 417 22.24 -14.07 14.73
C ASP A 417 21.86 -15.56 14.95
N LEU A 418 20.95 -16.09 14.12
CA LEU A 418 20.46 -17.46 14.21
C LEU A 418 20.21 -18.05 12.82
N THR A 419 20.56 -19.32 12.64
CA THR A 419 20.19 -20.11 11.45
C THR A 419 19.15 -21.16 11.79
N ILE A 420 18.08 -21.19 10.98
CA ILE A 420 17.04 -22.23 10.99
C ILE A 420 17.21 -23.12 9.76
N GLU A 421 17.35 -24.42 9.96
CA GLU A 421 17.36 -25.43 8.90
C GLU A 421 15.95 -26.01 8.75
N ASN A 422 15.18 -25.48 7.80
CA ASN A 422 13.82 -25.91 7.52
C ASN A 422 13.81 -27.15 6.60
N ASN A 423 14.27 -28.27 7.16
CA ASN A 423 14.43 -29.56 6.46
C ASN A 423 13.35 -30.57 6.83
N GLY A 424 12.60 -30.30 7.90
CA GLY A 424 11.62 -31.19 8.50
C GLY A 424 10.18 -30.98 8.00
N SER A 425 9.23 -31.51 8.74
CA SER A 425 7.80 -31.34 8.46
C SER A 425 7.33 -29.90 8.74
N LEU A 426 6.13 -29.56 8.25
CA LEU A 426 5.54 -28.24 8.53
C LEU A 426 5.26 -28.06 10.02
N GLU A 427 4.83 -29.11 10.71
CA GLU A 427 4.54 -29.12 12.14
C GLU A 427 5.82 -28.91 12.96
N GLU A 428 6.91 -29.58 12.62
CA GLU A 428 8.22 -29.38 13.25
C GLU A 428 8.71 -27.94 13.05
N TYR A 429 8.53 -27.39 11.85
CA TYR A 429 8.85 -26.01 11.56
C TYR A 429 7.96 -25.03 12.33
N MET A 430 6.66 -25.29 12.44
CA MET A 430 5.70 -24.48 13.20
C MET A 430 6.04 -24.42 14.69
N ALA A 431 6.36 -25.57 15.30
CA ALA A 431 6.78 -25.63 16.70
C ALA A 431 8.05 -24.80 16.91
N MET A 432 9.07 -25.01 16.08
CA MET A 432 10.35 -24.30 16.17
C MET A 432 10.20 -22.79 16.01
N VAL A 433 9.42 -22.33 15.03
CA VAL A 433 9.17 -20.89 14.83
C VAL A 433 8.42 -20.29 16.02
N SER A 434 7.43 -21.01 16.56
CA SER A 434 6.68 -20.56 17.74
C SER A 434 7.58 -20.42 18.96
N ASP A 435 8.48 -21.38 19.19
CA ASP A 435 9.44 -21.33 20.30
C ASP A 435 10.40 -20.14 20.16
N ILE A 436 10.99 -19.95 18.98
CA ILE A 436 11.90 -18.83 18.70
C ILE A 436 11.18 -17.49 18.87
N TRP A 437 9.97 -17.38 18.35
CA TRP A 437 9.19 -16.15 18.44
C TRP A 437 8.84 -15.83 19.89
N ASN A 438 8.33 -16.81 20.64
CA ASN A 438 8.01 -16.65 22.05
C ASN A 438 9.25 -16.28 22.85
N GLU A 439 10.38 -16.91 22.60
CA GLU A 439 11.64 -16.58 23.27
C GLU A 439 12.12 -15.18 22.92
N TYR A 440 12.12 -14.78 21.65
CA TYR A 440 12.48 -13.44 21.22
C TYR A 440 11.62 -12.37 21.89
N VAL A 441 10.30 -12.61 21.95
CA VAL A 441 9.33 -11.71 22.58
C VAL A 441 9.49 -11.68 24.10
N LEU A 442 9.65 -12.83 24.77
CA LEU A 442 9.72 -12.94 26.23
C LEU A 442 11.07 -12.50 26.82
N SER A 443 12.15 -12.58 26.05
CA SER A 443 13.51 -12.32 26.52
C SER A 443 14.03 -10.90 26.24
N GLY A 444 13.27 -10.07 25.51
CA GLY A 444 13.73 -8.71 25.19
C GLY A 444 14.72 -8.63 24.03
N ASN A 445 14.42 -9.27 22.89
CA ASN A 445 15.26 -9.34 21.67
C ASN A 445 16.44 -10.30 21.76
N VAL A 446 16.41 -11.23 22.71
CA VAL A 446 17.48 -12.20 22.85
C VAL A 446 17.08 -13.51 22.18
N LEU A 447 17.75 -13.84 21.08
CA LEU A 447 17.67 -15.19 20.51
C LEU A 447 18.57 -16.13 21.32
N ARG A 448 18.03 -16.68 22.41
CA ARG A 448 18.61 -17.86 23.04
C ARG A 448 17.94 -19.11 22.43
N PRO A 449 18.52 -20.31 22.57
CA PRO A 449 17.81 -21.54 22.31
C PRO A 449 17.15 -22.02 23.61
N ALA A 450 15.82 -22.04 23.66
CA ALA A 450 15.05 -22.68 24.72
C ALA A 450 15.52 -24.14 24.90
N ASP A 451 15.93 -24.48 26.12
CA ASP A 451 16.30 -25.80 26.63
C ASP A 451 16.90 -26.85 25.64
N ARG A 452 18.18 -27.17 25.88
CA ARG A 452 19.05 -28.13 25.17
C ARG A 452 18.51 -29.56 24.97
N ARG A 453 17.30 -29.89 25.41
CA ARG A 453 16.76 -31.27 25.40
C ARG A 453 15.74 -31.57 24.30
N GLN A 454 15.11 -30.58 23.65
CA GLN A 454 14.04 -30.85 22.66
C GLN A 454 14.30 -30.38 21.21
N THR A 455 15.09 -29.34 20.96
CA THR A 455 15.39 -28.89 19.59
C THR A 455 16.63 -29.58 19.00
N ARG A 456 16.51 -30.86 18.63
CA ARG A 456 17.59 -31.62 17.99
C ARG A 456 17.82 -31.14 16.54
N GLY A 457 19.03 -30.68 16.23
CA GLY A 457 19.63 -30.68 14.87
C GLY A 457 19.44 -29.45 13.99
N ASN A 458 18.27 -28.79 14.04
CA ASN A 458 17.88 -27.81 13.01
C ASN A 458 18.15 -26.34 13.37
N LEU A 459 18.64 -26.04 14.58
CA LEU A 459 19.06 -24.70 14.99
C LEU A 459 20.57 -24.63 15.10
N ARG A 460 21.18 -23.68 14.40
CA ARG A 460 22.63 -23.45 14.44
C ARG A 460 22.94 -21.99 14.78
N GLN A 461 23.87 -21.82 15.71
CA GLN A 461 24.55 -20.54 15.91
C GLN A 461 25.75 -20.49 14.97
N PRO A 462 25.84 -19.51 14.05
CA PRO A 462 26.93 -19.42 13.07
C PRO A 462 28.32 -19.41 13.71
N GLU A 463 28.45 -18.81 14.90
CA GLU A 463 29.68 -18.72 15.68
C GLU A 463 30.28 -20.08 16.07
N ARG A 464 29.55 -21.19 15.96
CA ARG A 464 30.07 -22.52 16.32
C ARG A 464 30.75 -23.22 15.16
N ASP A 465 30.53 -22.80 13.92
CA ASP A 465 31.17 -23.39 12.74
C ASP A 465 32.56 -22.78 12.51
N ARG A 466 33.60 -23.62 12.53
CA ARG A 466 35.00 -23.18 12.37
C ARG A 466 35.26 -22.65 10.95
N SER A 467 34.68 -23.29 9.94
CA SER A 467 34.89 -22.93 8.53
C SER A 467 34.24 -21.59 8.20
N LEU A 468 33.03 -21.34 8.72
CA LEU A 468 32.35 -20.06 8.59
C LEU A 468 33.12 -18.93 9.28
N ARG A 469 33.61 -19.17 10.50
CA ARG A 469 34.43 -18.18 11.24
C ARG A 469 35.71 -17.80 10.51
N GLU A 470 36.41 -18.78 9.96
CA GLU A 470 37.63 -18.55 9.18
C GLU A 470 37.33 -17.72 7.94
N ARG A 471 36.28 -18.08 7.18
CA ARG A 471 35.84 -17.31 6.01
C ARG A 471 35.44 -15.89 6.37
N ARG A 472 34.58 -15.71 7.38
CA ARG A 472 34.12 -14.41 7.90
C ARG A 472 35.31 -13.52 8.26
N THR A 473 36.26 -14.06 9.01
CA THR A 473 37.46 -13.33 9.44
C THR A 473 38.27 -12.87 8.23
N ARG A 474 38.53 -13.76 7.27
CA ARG A 474 39.33 -13.40 6.09
C ARG A 474 38.64 -12.39 5.18
N LEU A 475 37.35 -12.55 4.89
CA LEU A 475 36.61 -11.58 4.08
C LEU A 475 36.61 -10.21 4.74
N SER A 476 36.32 -10.14 6.05
CA SER A 476 36.32 -8.88 6.80
C SER A 476 37.67 -8.18 6.76
N ARG A 477 38.77 -8.94 6.90
CA ARG A 477 40.10 -8.34 6.86
C ARG A 477 40.51 -7.87 5.47
N CYS A 478 40.23 -8.66 4.42
CA CYS A 478 40.44 -8.21 3.03
C CYS A 478 39.69 -6.90 2.75
N LEU A 479 38.41 -6.82 3.14
CA LEU A 479 37.60 -5.62 2.96
C LEU A 479 38.13 -4.44 3.80
N ALA A 480 38.57 -4.67 5.04
CA ALA A 480 39.16 -3.63 5.87
C ALA A 480 40.46 -3.07 5.27
N LEU A 481 41.31 -3.92 4.69
CA LEU A 481 42.50 -3.47 3.98
C LEU A 481 42.16 -2.61 2.75
N LEU A 482 41.15 -3.01 1.98
CA LEU A 482 40.69 -2.24 0.83
C LEU A 482 40.08 -0.89 1.23
N ARG A 483 39.37 -0.83 2.37
CA ARG A 483 38.87 0.42 2.95
C ARG A 483 40.02 1.34 3.37
N ASP A 484 41.00 0.80 4.08
CA ASP A 484 42.04 1.61 4.74
C ASP A 484 43.18 2.02 3.80
N ARG A 485 43.50 1.18 2.81
CA ARG A 485 44.63 1.40 1.87
C ARG A 485 44.20 1.77 0.46
N GLY A 486 42.89 1.73 0.17
CA GLY A 486 42.37 1.92 -1.17
C GLY A 486 42.58 0.69 -2.07
N PRO A 487 42.57 0.86 -3.41
CA PRO A 487 42.61 -0.26 -4.33
C PRO A 487 43.92 -1.06 -4.28
N LEU A 488 43.84 -2.38 -4.08
CA LEU A 488 44.98 -3.29 -3.95
C LEU A 488 44.93 -4.43 -4.97
N THR A 489 46.10 -4.91 -5.39
CA THR A 489 46.25 -6.14 -6.17
C THR A 489 46.13 -7.38 -5.27
N LEU A 490 45.84 -8.55 -5.85
CA LEU A 490 45.79 -9.80 -5.07
C LEU A 490 47.09 -10.10 -4.29
N PRO A 491 48.30 -9.95 -4.87
CA PRO A 491 49.54 -10.13 -4.11
C PRO A 491 49.68 -9.16 -2.93
N GLU A 492 49.29 -7.89 -3.10
CA GLU A 492 49.33 -6.89 -2.02
C GLU A 492 48.35 -7.23 -0.89
N LEU A 493 47.16 -7.77 -1.22
CA LEU A 493 46.21 -8.28 -0.23
C LEU A 493 46.73 -9.51 0.51
N GLU A 494 47.33 -10.46 -0.21
CA GLU A 494 47.87 -11.70 0.36
C GLU A 494 49.07 -11.42 1.28
N GLU A 495 49.96 -10.50 0.87
CA GLU A 495 51.08 -10.02 1.67
C GLU A 495 50.63 -9.28 2.93
N ALA A 496 49.67 -8.35 2.81
CA ALA A 496 49.20 -7.54 3.93
C ALA A 496 48.44 -8.34 5.00
N GLU A 497 47.73 -9.40 4.60
CA GLU A 497 47.02 -10.28 5.52
C GLU A 497 47.91 -11.35 6.19
N GLY A 498 49.10 -11.60 5.64
CA GLY A 498 49.88 -12.80 5.95
C GLY A 498 49.18 -14.09 5.50
N LEU A 499 48.39 -14.03 4.42
CA LEU A 499 47.70 -15.18 3.85
C LEU A 499 48.69 -16.00 3.02
N GLY A 500 49.05 -17.18 3.50
CA GLY A 500 49.69 -18.19 2.66
C GLY A 500 48.84 -18.49 1.41
N ASP A 501 49.54 -18.73 0.29
CA ASP A 501 49.09 -18.83 -1.10
C ASP A 501 47.56 -18.97 -1.39
N HIS A 502 47.07 -18.06 -2.24
CA HIS A 502 45.96 -18.22 -3.21
C HIS A 502 44.51 -18.31 -2.68
N ASN A 503 44.22 -17.72 -1.51
CA ASN A 503 42.86 -17.72 -0.97
C ASN A 503 42.12 -16.37 -1.07
N ALA A 504 42.80 -15.25 -1.32
CA ALA A 504 42.15 -13.94 -1.38
C ALA A 504 41.15 -13.86 -2.55
N SER A 505 41.54 -14.29 -3.75
CA SER A 505 40.66 -14.28 -4.93
C SER A 505 39.39 -15.09 -4.70
N ARG A 506 39.49 -16.30 -4.12
CA ARG A 506 38.31 -17.16 -3.86
C ARG A 506 37.34 -16.53 -2.88
N ILE A 507 37.85 -15.77 -1.91
CA ILE A 507 37.03 -15.10 -0.89
C ILE A 507 36.32 -13.89 -1.49
N LEU A 508 37.01 -13.08 -2.28
CA LEU A 508 36.40 -11.96 -2.99
C LEU A 508 35.39 -12.44 -4.04
N ASP A 509 35.71 -13.53 -4.75
CA ASP A 509 34.80 -14.19 -5.70
C ASP A 509 33.55 -14.79 -5.05
N PHE A 510 33.61 -15.13 -3.77
CA PHE A 510 32.44 -15.63 -3.02
C PHE A 510 31.45 -14.51 -2.72
N ALA A 511 31.95 -13.31 -2.41
CA ALA A 511 31.16 -12.13 -2.10
C ALA A 511 31.35 -11.05 -3.17
N ARG A 512 31.12 -11.40 -4.45
CA ARG A 512 31.47 -10.55 -5.61
C ARG A 512 30.94 -9.12 -5.54
N ASN A 513 29.80 -8.91 -4.89
CA ASN A 513 29.19 -7.60 -4.79
C ASN A 513 29.91 -6.67 -3.80
N THR A 514 30.77 -7.21 -2.93
CA THR A 514 31.51 -6.45 -1.90
C THR A 514 32.76 -5.75 -2.44
N THR A 515 33.18 -6.11 -3.66
CA THR A 515 34.38 -5.53 -4.29
C THR A 515 34.19 -5.36 -5.79
N ILE A 516 34.73 -4.28 -6.35
CA ILE A 516 34.87 -4.09 -7.80
C ILE A 516 36.27 -4.52 -8.22
N ARG A 517 36.35 -5.19 -9.36
CA ARG A 517 37.60 -5.57 -10.01
C ARG A 517 37.90 -4.59 -11.14
N ASP A 518 38.94 -3.79 -10.97
CA ASP A 518 39.46 -2.87 -11.96
C ASP A 518 40.53 -3.57 -12.80
N ASP A 519 40.28 -3.74 -14.10
CA ASP A 519 41.22 -4.31 -15.07
C ASP A 519 41.85 -3.19 -15.95
N PRO A 520 42.78 -2.38 -15.42
CA PRO A 520 43.36 -1.29 -16.19
C PRO A 520 44.25 -1.83 -17.34
N PRO A 521 44.38 -1.09 -18.45
CA PRO A 521 45.24 -1.47 -19.58
C PRO A 521 46.71 -1.69 -19.19
N THR A 522 47.14 -1.14 -18.05
CA THR A 522 48.51 -1.11 -17.53
C THR A 522 48.95 -2.38 -16.81
N GLY A 523 48.11 -3.43 -16.74
CA GLY A 523 48.58 -4.81 -16.57
C GLY A 523 48.54 -5.42 -15.16
N ARG A 524 47.96 -4.76 -14.15
CA ARG A 524 47.68 -5.39 -12.86
C ARG A 524 46.27 -5.09 -12.38
N VAL A 525 45.49 -6.17 -12.23
CA VAL A 525 44.14 -6.17 -11.69
C VAL A 525 44.15 -5.64 -10.26
N ARG A 526 43.32 -4.64 -9.99
CA ARG A 526 43.12 -4.09 -8.65
C ARG A 526 41.70 -4.34 -8.17
N TRP A 527 41.55 -4.48 -6.87
CA TRP A 527 40.28 -4.65 -6.21
C TRP A 527 39.99 -3.40 -5.38
N SER A 528 38.77 -2.93 -5.45
CA SER A 528 38.25 -1.78 -4.71
C SER A 528 37.04 -2.21 -3.90
N ILE A 529 36.85 -1.69 -2.69
CA ILE A 529 35.67 -2.01 -1.87
C ILE A 529 34.43 -1.27 -2.42
N THR A 530 33.27 -1.91 -2.40
CA THR A 530 31.97 -1.30 -2.76
C THR A 530 31.20 -0.83 -1.53
N ASP A 531 30.08 -0.14 -1.75
CA ASP A 531 29.13 0.19 -0.69
C ASP A 531 28.58 -1.06 0.01
N ALA A 532 28.34 -2.14 -0.73
CA ALA A 532 27.96 -3.43 -0.16
C ALA A 532 29.08 -4.02 0.72
N GLY A 533 30.34 -3.86 0.32
CA GLY A 533 31.50 -4.28 1.11
C GLY A 533 31.66 -3.46 2.39
N MET A 534 31.44 -2.14 2.31
CA MET A 534 31.38 -1.27 3.48
C MET A 534 30.22 -1.67 4.40
N ALA A 535 29.05 -1.98 3.82
CA ALA A 535 27.90 -2.45 4.60
C ALA A 535 28.17 -3.79 5.29
N TYR A 536 28.85 -4.72 4.60
CA TYR A 536 29.29 -5.97 5.21
C TYR A 536 30.19 -5.71 6.43
N LEU A 537 31.24 -4.90 6.30
CA LEU A 537 32.15 -4.60 7.41
C LEU A 537 31.42 -4.07 8.65
N GLU A 538 30.54 -3.10 8.46
CA GLU A 538 29.74 -2.54 9.56
C GLU A 538 28.84 -3.58 10.23
N LEU A 539 28.22 -4.46 9.43
CA LEU A 539 27.40 -5.55 9.95
C LEU A 539 28.24 -6.57 10.74
N MET A 540 29.52 -6.75 10.38
CA MET A 540 30.44 -7.66 11.09
C MET A 540 31.00 -7.06 12.39
N GLU A 541 31.12 -5.73 12.45
CA GLU A 541 31.60 -4.96 13.61
C GLU A 541 30.51 -4.74 14.67
N ARG A 542 29.27 -5.18 14.40
CA ARG A 542 28.16 -5.12 15.33
C ARG A 542 28.46 -5.96 16.60
N PRO A 543 28.25 -5.39 17.81
CA PRO A 543 28.56 -6.05 19.08
C PRO A 543 27.67 -7.24 19.41
#